data_AF-A0A9N7MJ65-F1
#
_entry.id   AF-A0A9N7MJ65-F1
#
_cell.length_a   1.000
_cell.length_b   1.000
_cell.length_c   1.000
_cell.angle_alpha   90.00
_cell.angle_beta   90.00
_cell.angle_gamma   90.00
#
_symmetry.space_group_name_H-M   'P 1'
#
loop_
_entity.id
_entity.type
_entity.pdbx_description
1 polymer ?
#
loop_
_entity_poly.entity_id
_entity_poly.type
_entity_poly.pdbx_seq_one_letter_code
_entity_poly.pdbx_strand_id
1 'polypeptide(L)'
;MEPVSGFGTINKWLHSDVTLGQVSLDTTIPEQQHYRTVADFRSETGHWRWESFSHLLPATYLLQVASRPPPQSDGRDLIYWGHSDDGSFTTASAYHSLAGPTAMEATRIWKLIWQWEGPQRIRQFLWLVAKGRLLTNCERFRRHVAASPCCELCGGHEESIIHALRDCSGAQQLWRLFIPGIDFTNFLHMNLNDWLVTHLSSPEMYGVENWPCLFGIVAWRIWHARNSCIFNHEVFDVTQRAREIQMHRRNILAAKAHANHGLACLTGYTQSRRASCPTDTSGRS
;
A
#
# COMPACT_ATOMS: atom_id res chain seq x y z
N MET A 1 7.76 -20.24 -36.56
CA MET A 1 7.50 -19.96 -35.13
C MET A 1 6.25 -20.73 -34.76
N GLU A 2 6.39 -21.66 -33.82
CA GLU A 2 5.31 -22.56 -33.38
C GLU A 2 4.13 -21.80 -32.76
N PRO A 3 2.90 -22.33 -32.84
CA PRO A 3 1.74 -21.70 -32.26
C PRO A 3 1.74 -21.91 -30.74
N VAL A 4 1.91 -20.82 -30.00
CA VAL A 4 1.72 -20.82 -28.55
C VAL A 4 0.21 -20.93 -28.28
N SER A 5 -0.24 -22.16 -28.07
CA SER A 5 -1.55 -22.50 -27.51
C SER A 5 -1.68 -21.90 -26.10
N GLY A 6 -2.67 -21.03 -25.88
CA GLY A 6 -3.13 -20.74 -24.51
C GLY A 6 -3.48 -19.29 -24.12
N PHE A 7 -3.59 -18.33 -25.04
CA PHE A 7 -4.05 -16.98 -24.67
C PHE A 7 -5.51 -16.76 -25.06
N GLY A 8 -6.41 -17.23 -24.23
CA GLY A 8 -7.79 -16.75 -24.29
C GLY A 8 -7.86 -15.33 -23.75
N THR A 9 -8.49 -14.45 -24.52
CA THR A 9 -8.76 -13.05 -24.17
C THR A 9 -9.79 -12.99 -23.04
N ILE A 10 -9.50 -12.24 -21.98
CA ILE A 10 -10.52 -11.88 -20.99
C ILE A 10 -11.52 -10.99 -21.71
N ASN A 11 -12.73 -11.51 -21.91
CA ASN A 11 -13.76 -10.82 -22.66
C ASN A 11 -14.39 -9.76 -21.77
N LYS A 12 -14.43 -8.50 -22.24
CA LYS A 12 -15.21 -7.42 -21.61
C LYS A 12 -16.62 -7.89 -21.22
N TRP A 13 -17.18 -8.80 -22.02
CA TRP A 13 -18.52 -9.37 -21.99
C TRP A 13 -18.76 -10.44 -20.92
N LEU A 14 -17.70 -10.95 -20.27
CA LEU A 14 -17.81 -11.91 -19.18
C LEU A 14 -17.34 -11.29 -17.86
N HIS A 15 -18.06 -11.56 -16.78
CA HIS A 15 -17.72 -11.06 -15.44
C HIS A 15 -16.66 -11.91 -14.71
N SER A 16 -16.03 -12.84 -15.42
CA SER A 16 -15.17 -13.88 -14.84
C SER A 16 -13.79 -13.89 -15.50
N ASP A 17 -12.75 -14.16 -14.71
CA ASP A 17 -11.35 -14.29 -15.16
C ASP A 17 -11.07 -15.52 -16.04
N VAL A 18 -12.13 -16.22 -16.47
CA VAL A 18 -12.04 -17.37 -17.36
C VAL A 18 -12.28 -16.96 -18.81
N THR A 19 -11.45 -17.52 -19.67
CA THR A 19 -11.52 -17.30 -21.11
C THR A 19 -12.69 -18.07 -21.72
N LEU A 20 -13.21 -17.61 -22.87
CA LEU A 20 -14.27 -18.34 -23.59
C LEU A 20 -13.89 -19.80 -23.86
N GLY A 21 -12.60 -20.10 -24.10
CA GLY A 21 -12.11 -21.46 -24.28
C GLY A 21 -12.16 -22.32 -23.02
N GLN A 22 -11.98 -21.73 -21.84
CA GLN A 22 -12.09 -22.45 -20.57
C GLN A 22 -13.54 -22.71 -20.15
N VAL A 23 -14.48 -21.90 -20.64
CA VAL A 23 -15.91 -22.04 -20.33
C VAL A 23 -16.70 -22.69 -21.46
N SER A 24 -16.04 -23.08 -22.55
CA SER A 24 -16.73 -23.68 -23.69
C SER A 24 -17.36 -25.01 -23.28
N LEU A 25 -18.57 -25.27 -23.78
CA LEU A 25 -19.27 -26.55 -23.58
C LEU A 25 -18.51 -27.69 -24.25
N ASP A 26 -17.84 -27.39 -25.36
CA ASP A 26 -16.91 -28.30 -26.01
C ASP A 26 -15.52 -28.12 -25.40
N THR A 27 -14.83 -29.22 -25.09
CA THR A 27 -13.50 -29.18 -24.43
C THR A 27 -12.43 -28.46 -25.26
N THR A 28 -12.69 -28.23 -26.54
CA THR A 28 -11.84 -27.50 -27.48
C THR A 28 -12.71 -26.66 -28.43
N ILE A 29 -12.43 -25.36 -28.50
CA ILE A 29 -13.02 -24.49 -29.53
C ILE A 29 -12.54 -24.98 -30.91
N PRO A 30 -13.42 -25.11 -31.93
CA PRO A 30 -13.00 -25.47 -33.27
C PRO A 30 -11.98 -24.49 -33.85
N GLU A 31 -10.93 -24.99 -34.51
CA GLU A 31 -9.84 -24.18 -35.08
C GLU A 31 -10.35 -23.05 -36.01
N GLN A 32 -11.46 -23.31 -36.71
CA GLN A 32 -12.14 -22.34 -37.58
C GLN A 32 -12.61 -21.08 -36.84
N GLN A 33 -12.83 -21.16 -35.52
CA GLN A 33 -13.27 -20.04 -34.70
C GLN A 33 -12.10 -19.22 -34.13
N HIS A 34 -10.87 -19.76 -34.12
CA HIS A 34 -9.72 -19.11 -33.49
C HIS A 34 -9.30 -17.79 -34.18
N TYR A 35 -9.59 -17.65 -35.47
CA TYR A 35 -9.21 -16.49 -36.28
C TYR A 35 -10.36 -15.53 -36.57
N ARG A 36 -11.54 -15.79 -36.01
CA ARG A 36 -12.73 -14.96 -36.22
C ARG A 36 -12.71 -13.76 -35.27
N THR A 37 -13.09 -12.63 -35.80
CA THR A 37 -13.24 -11.35 -35.10
C THR A 37 -14.64 -11.21 -34.51
N VAL A 38 -14.83 -10.25 -33.61
CA VAL A 38 -16.19 -9.94 -33.08
C VAL A 38 -17.16 -9.58 -34.21
N ALA A 39 -16.69 -8.91 -35.26
CA ALA A 39 -17.48 -8.56 -36.43
C ALA A 39 -18.02 -9.78 -37.19
N ASP A 40 -17.28 -10.89 -37.22
CA ASP A 40 -17.71 -12.12 -37.90
C ASP A 40 -18.92 -12.80 -37.23
N PHE A 41 -19.15 -12.50 -35.96
CA PHE A 41 -20.30 -12.97 -35.17
C PHE A 41 -21.49 -12.00 -35.23
N ARG A 42 -21.42 -10.94 -36.05
CA ARG A 42 -22.50 -9.97 -36.26
C ARG A 42 -23.20 -10.22 -37.59
N SER A 43 -24.51 -9.96 -37.66
CA SER A 43 -25.29 -9.97 -38.91
C SER A 43 -25.13 -8.64 -39.65
N GLU A 44 -25.50 -8.62 -40.92
CA GLU A 44 -25.61 -7.37 -41.71
C GLU A 44 -26.60 -6.37 -41.10
N THR A 45 -27.59 -6.87 -40.35
CA THR A 45 -28.59 -6.09 -39.62
C THR A 45 -28.11 -5.58 -38.26
N GLY A 46 -26.86 -5.86 -37.85
CA GLY A 46 -26.27 -5.36 -36.61
C GLY A 46 -26.63 -6.17 -35.36
N HIS A 47 -27.14 -7.40 -35.51
CA HIS A 47 -27.48 -8.30 -34.40
C HIS A 47 -26.43 -9.42 -34.25
N TRP A 48 -26.40 -10.07 -33.08
CA TRP A 48 -25.56 -11.26 -32.87
C TRP A 48 -26.05 -12.42 -33.75
N ARG A 49 -25.14 -13.09 -34.44
CA ARG A 49 -25.39 -14.36 -35.16
C ARG A 49 -25.30 -15.53 -34.19
N TRP A 50 -26.29 -15.64 -33.32
CA TRP A 50 -26.33 -16.64 -32.23
C TRP A 50 -26.05 -18.06 -32.71
N GLU A 51 -26.58 -18.45 -33.86
CA GLU A 51 -26.38 -19.79 -34.47
C GLU A 51 -24.90 -20.18 -34.60
N SER A 52 -24.02 -19.19 -34.79
CA SER A 52 -22.61 -19.44 -35.06
C SER A 52 -21.75 -19.74 -33.83
N PHE A 53 -22.24 -19.47 -32.60
CA PHE A 53 -21.46 -19.66 -31.37
C PHE A 53 -22.28 -20.05 -30.13
N SER A 54 -23.61 -20.05 -30.18
CA SER A 54 -24.45 -20.36 -29.01
C SER A 54 -24.24 -21.77 -28.47
N HIS A 55 -23.96 -22.73 -29.36
CA HIS A 55 -23.65 -24.11 -28.99
C HIS A 55 -22.33 -24.26 -28.24
N LEU A 56 -21.41 -23.30 -28.38
CA LEU A 56 -20.08 -23.36 -27.78
C LEU A 56 -20.06 -22.88 -26.34
N LEU A 57 -21.11 -22.20 -25.85
CA LEU A 57 -21.09 -21.51 -24.56
C LEU A 57 -22.26 -21.90 -23.66
N PRO A 58 -22.06 -22.01 -22.34
CA PRO A 58 -23.14 -22.21 -21.38
C PRO A 58 -24.15 -21.05 -21.41
N ALA A 59 -25.41 -21.37 -21.10
CA ALA A 59 -26.50 -20.39 -21.10
C ALA A 59 -26.23 -19.15 -20.24
N THR A 60 -25.51 -19.29 -19.13
CA THR A 60 -25.10 -18.18 -18.25
C THR A 60 -24.25 -17.13 -18.98
N TYR A 61 -23.33 -17.57 -19.83
CA TYR A 61 -22.47 -16.68 -20.62
C TYR A 61 -23.21 -16.08 -21.82
N LEU A 62 -24.13 -16.84 -22.43
CA LEU A 62 -24.99 -16.31 -23.50
C LEU A 62 -25.88 -15.17 -23.01
N LEU A 63 -26.42 -15.25 -21.79
CA LEU A 63 -27.18 -14.17 -21.17
C LEU A 63 -26.31 -12.92 -20.95
N GLN A 64 -25.05 -13.09 -20.55
CA GLN A 64 -24.12 -11.97 -20.41
C GLN A 64 -23.80 -11.31 -21.76
N VAL A 65 -23.56 -12.10 -22.81
CA VAL A 65 -23.40 -11.57 -24.18
C VAL A 65 -24.66 -10.86 -24.65
N ALA A 66 -25.85 -11.41 -24.37
CA ALA A 66 -27.13 -10.84 -24.78
C ALA A 66 -27.44 -9.51 -24.08
N SER A 67 -26.90 -9.28 -22.89
CA SER A 67 -27.08 -8.03 -22.13
C SER A 67 -26.43 -6.81 -22.78
N ARG A 68 -25.62 -7.02 -23.84
CA ARG A 68 -24.88 -5.96 -24.50
C ARG A 68 -24.95 -6.11 -26.03
N PRO A 69 -25.35 -5.05 -26.76
CA PRO A 69 -25.49 -5.14 -28.21
C PRO A 69 -24.12 -5.28 -28.92
N PRO A 70 -24.07 -5.89 -30.12
CA PRO A 70 -22.86 -5.91 -30.93
C PRO A 70 -22.36 -4.49 -31.20
N PRO A 71 -21.03 -4.28 -31.31
CA PRO A 71 -20.49 -2.99 -31.70
C PRO A 71 -21.00 -2.58 -33.09
N GLN A 72 -21.40 -1.31 -33.24
CA GLN A 72 -21.94 -0.76 -34.49
C GLN A 72 -20.85 -0.38 -35.50
N SER A 73 -19.60 -0.23 -35.06
CA SER A 73 -18.46 0.08 -35.91
C SER A 73 -17.59 -1.15 -36.13
N ASP A 74 -17.02 -1.25 -37.33
CA ASP A 74 -16.06 -2.30 -37.72
C ASP A 74 -14.63 -1.93 -37.29
N GLY A 75 -14.52 -1.39 -36.08
CA GLY A 75 -13.23 -1.11 -35.47
C GLY A 75 -12.39 -2.37 -35.36
N ARG A 76 -11.07 -2.22 -35.30
CA ARG A 76 -10.17 -3.36 -35.03
C ARG A 76 -10.47 -3.94 -33.65
N ASP A 77 -10.45 -5.26 -33.55
CA ASP A 77 -10.52 -5.96 -32.26
C ASP A 77 -9.37 -5.50 -31.36
N LEU A 78 -9.70 -5.25 -30.09
CA LEU A 78 -8.77 -4.82 -29.07
C LEU A 78 -8.63 -5.89 -27.99
N ILE A 79 -7.40 -6.14 -27.55
CA ILE A 79 -7.14 -6.95 -26.37
C ILE A 79 -7.60 -6.15 -25.15
N TYR A 80 -8.47 -6.75 -24.34
CA TYR A 80 -9.00 -6.15 -23.12
C TYR A 80 -8.34 -6.81 -21.90
N TRP A 81 -7.75 -5.99 -21.02
CA TRP A 81 -7.20 -6.45 -19.76
C TRP A 81 -8.28 -6.49 -18.68
N GLY A 82 -8.65 -7.69 -18.23
CA GLY A 82 -9.74 -7.90 -17.27
C GLY A 82 -9.54 -7.29 -15.88
N HIS A 83 -8.29 -7.02 -15.49
CA HIS A 83 -7.95 -6.46 -14.19
C HIS A 83 -7.73 -4.94 -14.22
N SER A 84 -8.36 -4.23 -15.17
CA SER A 84 -8.45 -2.76 -15.19
C SER A 84 -9.82 -2.29 -15.69
N ASP A 85 -10.36 -1.24 -15.09
CA ASP A 85 -11.67 -0.67 -15.42
C ASP A 85 -11.70 -0.04 -16.83
N ASP A 86 -10.56 0.48 -17.29
CA ASP A 86 -10.37 1.04 -18.63
C ASP A 86 -9.95 -0.03 -19.66
N GLY A 87 -9.76 -1.28 -19.23
CA GLY A 87 -9.28 -2.37 -20.07
C GLY A 87 -7.82 -2.29 -20.48
N SER A 88 -7.06 -1.31 -19.97
CA SER A 88 -5.66 -1.13 -20.32
C SER A 88 -4.76 -2.07 -19.52
N PHE A 89 -3.81 -2.69 -20.21
CA PHE A 89 -2.78 -3.49 -19.54
C PHE A 89 -1.72 -2.57 -18.95
N THR A 90 -1.45 -2.73 -17.66
CA THR A 90 -0.26 -2.15 -17.02
C THR A 90 0.48 -3.21 -16.22
N THR A 91 1.81 -3.10 -16.17
CA THR A 91 2.65 -3.97 -15.32
C THR A 91 2.22 -3.94 -13.85
N ALA A 92 1.72 -2.78 -13.37
CA ALA A 92 1.16 -2.63 -12.04
C ALA A 92 -0.12 -3.47 -11.85
N SER A 93 -1.10 -3.37 -12.76
CA SER A 93 -2.35 -4.14 -12.68
C SER A 93 -2.12 -5.65 -12.79
N ALA A 94 -1.18 -6.09 -13.64
CA ALA A 94 -0.75 -7.48 -13.74
C ALA A 94 -0.04 -7.98 -12.48
N TYR A 95 0.84 -7.17 -11.90
CA TYR A 95 1.46 -7.52 -10.63
C TYR A 95 0.42 -7.64 -9.51
N HIS A 96 -0.56 -6.72 -9.46
CA HIS A 96 -1.61 -6.76 -8.45
C HIS A 96 -2.52 -8.00 -8.57
N SER A 97 -2.88 -8.43 -9.78
CA SER A 97 -3.68 -9.65 -9.96
C SER A 97 -2.93 -10.91 -9.55
N LEU A 98 -1.61 -10.96 -9.78
CA LEU A 98 -0.77 -12.11 -9.41
C LEU A 98 -0.39 -12.15 -7.94
N ALA A 99 -0.15 -10.99 -7.33
CA ALA A 99 0.47 -10.91 -6.01
C ALA A 99 -0.54 -11.04 -4.84
N GLY A 100 -1.84 -11.03 -5.14
CA GLY A 100 -2.91 -11.32 -4.19
C GLY A 100 -3.09 -10.28 -3.07
N PRO A 101 -3.98 -10.56 -2.09
CA PRO A 101 -4.34 -9.60 -1.03
C PRO A 101 -3.16 -9.15 -0.17
N THR A 102 -2.18 -10.04 0.06
CA THR A 102 -0.99 -9.74 0.86
C THR A 102 -0.11 -8.66 0.24
N ALA A 103 -0.04 -8.59 -1.10
CA ALA A 103 0.73 -7.57 -1.79
C ALA A 103 0.04 -6.20 -1.76
N MET A 104 -1.30 -6.17 -1.75
CA MET A 104 -2.05 -4.93 -1.55
C MET A 104 -1.79 -4.34 -0.17
N GLU A 105 -1.82 -5.17 0.88
CA GLU A 105 -1.53 -4.72 2.25
C GLU A 105 -0.08 -4.22 2.40
N ALA A 106 0.88 -4.95 1.82
CA ALA A 106 2.28 -4.50 1.78
C ALA A 106 2.44 -3.15 1.05
N THR A 107 1.67 -2.93 -0.02
CA THR A 107 1.63 -1.67 -0.78
C THR A 107 1.03 -0.54 0.06
N ARG A 108 -0.02 -0.81 0.83
CA ARG A 108 -0.65 0.15 1.74
C ARG A 108 0.31 0.61 2.83
N ILE A 109 0.92 -0.34 3.55
CA ILE A 109 1.90 -0.04 4.60
C ILE A 109 3.09 0.75 4.03
N TRP A 110 3.58 0.35 2.85
CA TRP A 110 4.64 1.08 2.14
C TRP A 110 4.24 2.54 1.91
N LYS A 111 3.06 2.81 1.32
CA LYS A 111 2.58 4.18 1.08
C LYS A 111 2.51 5.00 2.37
N LEU A 112 1.94 4.44 3.44
CA LEU A 112 1.84 5.12 4.75
C LEU A 112 3.21 5.49 5.32
N ILE A 113 4.19 4.57 5.23
CA ILE A 113 5.56 4.84 5.70
C ILE A 113 6.23 5.94 4.89
N TRP A 114 6.07 5.97 3.56
CA TRP A 114 6.70 7.00 2.74
C TRP A 114 6.00 8.36 2.81
N GLN A 115 4.71 8.38 3.12
CA GLN A 115 3.97 9.59 3.46
C GLN A 115 4.26 10.09 4.88
N TRP A 116 4.79 9.24 5.76
CA TRP A 116 5.12 9.63 7.13
C TRP A 116 6.08 10.82 7.16
N GLU A 117 5.68 11.87 7.85
CA GLU A 117 6.38 13.15 7.85
C GLU A 117 7.27 13.31 9.09
N GLY A 118 8.54 12.96 8.95
CA GLY A 118 9.58 13.20 9.95
C GLY A 118 10.96 12.81 9.44
N PRO A 119 11.97 12.65 10.32
CA PRO A 119 13.34 12.36 9.91
C PRO A 119 13.47 11.06 9.11
N GLN A 120 14.22 11.12 8.01
CA GLN A 120 14.42 9.98 7.09
C GLN A 120 14.91 8.70 7.80
N ARG A 121 15.72 8.84 8.87
CA ARG A 121 16.18 7.71 9.69
C ARG A 121 15.04 6.92 10.35
N ILE A 122 14.00 7.62 10.83
CA ILE A 122 12.84 6.97 11.46
C ILE A 122 11.97 6.32 10.38
N ARG A 123 11.83 6.99 9.22
CA ARG A 123 11.11 6.42 8.07
C ARG A 123 11.74 5.11 7.60
N GLN A 124 13.06 5.06 7.46
CA GLN A 124 13.79 3.83 7.12
C GLN A 124 13.62 2.75 8.18
N PHE A 125 13.65 3.12 9.46
CA PHE A 125 13.35 2.20 10.55
C PHE A 125 11.95 1.60 10.45
N LEU A 126 10.91 2.42 10.26
CA LEU A 126 9.53 1.94 10.10
C LEU A 126 9.41 0.98 8.91
N TRP A 127 10.12 1.26 7.83
CA TRP A 127 10.20 0.33 6.70
C TRP A 127 10.85 -1.01 7.09
N LEU A 128 11.96 -1.00 7.84
CA LEU A 128 12.59 -2.24 8.33
C LEU A 128 11.65 -3.03 9.26
N VAL A 129 10.87 -2.34 10.10
CA VAL A 129 9.83 -2.95 10.94
C VAL A 129 8.81 -3.66 10.06
N ALA A 130 8.22 -2.96 9.09
CA ALA A 130 7.22 -3.51 8.18
C ALA A 130 7.72 -4.70 7.35
N LYS A 131 9.02 -4.73 7.02
CA LYS A 131 9.64 -5.84 6.27
C LYS A 131 10.09 -6.99 7.17
N GLY A 132 9.92 -6.91 8.48
CA GLY A 132 10.37 -7.93 9.41
C GLY A 132 11.89 -8.04 9.52
N ARG A 133 12.61 -6.91 9.33
CA ARG A 133 14.09 -6.90 9.16
C ARG A 133 14.85 -6.28 10.32
N LEU A 134 14.22 -6.03 11.47
CA LEU A 134 14.95 -5.65 12.67
C LEU A 134 15.70 -6.85 13.24
N LEU A 135 16.92 -6.60 13.72
CA LEU A 135 17.79 -7.64 14.28
C LEU A 135 17.47 -7.88 15.77
N THR A 136 16.25 -8.33 16.06
CA THR A 136 15.82 -8.68 17.42
C THR A 136 16.54 -9.93 17.94
N ASN A 137 16.44 -10.24 19.24
CA ASN A 137 17.09 -11.43 19.78
C ASN A 137 16.55 -12.73 19.15
N CYS A 138 15.26 -12.83 18.77
CA CYS A 138 14.79 -13.96 17.96
C CYS A 138 15.58 -14.10 16.65
N GLU A 139 15.78 -13.00 15.91
CA GLU A 139 16.54 -13.02 14.66
C GLU A 139 18.03 -13.26 14.86
N ARG A 140 18.61 -12.72 15.93
CA ARG A 140 20.02 -12.96 16.28
C ARG A 140 20.24 -14.41 16.67
N PHE A 141 19.35 -15.00 17.46
CA PHE A 141 19.40 -16.41 17.84
C PHE A 141 19.25 -17.32 16.61
N ARG A 142 18.26 -17.04 15.75
CA ARG A 142 18.05 -17.77 14.48
C ARG A 142 19.28 -17.74 13.56
N ARG A 143 20.10 -16.69 13.64
CA ARG A 143 21.34 -16.53 12.87
C ARG A 143 22.61 -16.96 13.62
N HIS A 144 22.45 -17.57 14.79
CA HIS A 144 23.57 -17.99 15.66
C HIS A 144 24.50 -16.84 16.11
N VAL A 145 23.96 -15.62 16.23
CA VAL A 145 24.66 -14.41 16.70
C VAL A 145 24.38 -14.10 18.17
N ALA A 146 23.26 -14.59 18.73
CA ALA A 146 22.93 -14.46 20.15
C ALA A 146 22.74 -15.85 20.77
N ALA A 147 23.03 -15.97 22.06
CA ALA A 147 22.89 -17.22 22.82
C ALA A 147 21.42 -17.55 23.17
N SER A 148 20.53 -16.57 23.16
CA SER A 148 19.11 -16.74 23.53
C SER A 148 18.21 -15.82 22.70
N PRO A 149 16.99 -16.27 22.35
CA PRO A 149 15.97 -15.43 21.71
C PRO A 149 15.25 -14.50 22.71
N CYS A 150 15.45 -14.67 24.01
CA CYS A 150 14.70 -13.94 25.03
C CYS A 150 15.04 -12.44 25.06
N CYS A 151 14.05 -11.63 25.42
CA CYS A 151 14.22 -10.21 25.64
C CYS A 151 14.92 -9.96 26.98
N GLU A 152 16.08 -9.29 26.94
CA GLU A 152 16.87 -8.97 28.13
C GLU A 152 16.24 -7.88 29.00
N LEU A 153 15.32 -7.08 28.44
CA LEU A 153 14.62 -6.03 29.18
C LEU A 153 13.53 -6.58 30.11
N CYS A 154 12.75 -7.56 29.64
CA CYS A 154 11.67 -8.15 30.45
C CYS A 154 12.03 -9.51 31.05
N GLY A 155 13.08 -10.17 30.54
CA GLY A 155 13.60 -11.45 31.00
C GLY A 155 12.72 -12.68 30.75
N GLY A 156 11.48 -12.50 30.27
CA GLY A 156 10.46 -13.56 30.32
C GLY A 156 9.90 -14.05 28.99
N HIS A 157 10.16 -13.37 27.86
CA HIS A 157 9.55 -13.69 26.57
C HIS A 157 10.55 -13.63 25.42
N GLU A 158 10.29 -14.38 24.36
CA GLU A 158 11.02 -14.27 23.10
C GLU A 158 10.86 -12.88 22.47
N GLU A 159 11.99 -12.29 22.07
CA GLU A 159 12.02 -10.94 21.52
C GLU A 159 11.73 -10.92 20.02
N SER A 160 10.45 -10.99 19.68
CA SER A 160 9.97 -10.66 18.34
C SER A 160 9.98 -9.14 18.10
N ILE A 161 9.74 -8.69 16.87
CA ILE A 161 9.64 -7.25 16.55
C ILE A 161 8.51 -6.58 17.34
N ILE A 162 7.34 -7.22 17.36
CA ILE A 162 6.20 -6.65 18.07
C ILE A 162 6.43 -6.67 19.59
N HIS A 163 7.11 -7.70 20.12
CA HIS A 163 7.50 -7.70 21.51
C HIS A 163 8.49 -6.59 21.84
N ALA A 164 9.57 -6.47 21.08
CA ALA A 164 10.61 -5.46 21.28
C ALA A 164 10.07 -4.02 21.27
N LEU A 165 9.09 -3.75 20.40
CA LEU A 165 8.55 -2.41 20.20
C LEU A 165 7.28 -2.12 20.99
N ARG A 166 6.54 -3.14 21.43
CA ARG A 166 5.20 -2.97 22.01
C ARG A 166 4.97 -3.83 23.25
N ASP A 167 5.11 -5.14 23.15
CA ASP A 167 4.61 -6.06 24.21
C ASP A 167 5.56 -6.19 25.40
N CYS A 168 6.84 -5.87 25.23
CA CYS A 168 7.81 -5.84 26.32
C CYS A 168 7.35 -4.89 27.44
N SER A 169 7.48 -5.31 28.70
CA SER A 169 7.06 -4.51 29.86
C SER A 169 7.69 -3.11 29.88
N GLY A 170 8.98 -2.99 29.51
CA GLY A 170 9.65 -1.69 29.38
C GLY A 170 9.08 -0.83 28.24
N ALA A 171 8.75 -1.44 27.09
CA ALA A 171 8.11 -0.74 25.98
C ALA A 171 6.68 -0.27 26.36
N GLN A 172 5.90 -1.13 27.02
CA GLN A 172 4.55 -0.81 27.48
C GLN A 172 4.54 0.39 28.45
N GLN A 173 5.52 0.47 29.36
CA GLN A 173 5.64 1.61 30.29
C GLN A 173 5.74 2.94 29.56
N LEU A 174 6.47 3.00 28.42
CA LEU A 174 6.53 4.20 27.60
C LEU A 174 5.24 4.46 26.83
N TRP A 175 4.62 3.44 26.23
CA TRP A 175 3.38 3.62 25.49
C TRP A 175 2.23 4.14 26.37
N ARG A 176 2.14 3.69 27.62
CA ARG A 176 1.12 4.15 28.59
C ARG A 176 1.19 5.63 28.92
N LEU A 177 2.30 6.32 28.60
CA LEU A 177 2.40 7.77 28.77
C LEU A 177 1.66 8.56 27.68
N PHE A 178 1.34 7.90 26.55
CA PHE A 178 0.75 8.54 25.37
C PHE A 178 -0.61 7.95 24.99
N ILE A 179 -0.97 6.80 25.55
CA ILE A 179 -2.20 6.06 25.23
C ILE A 179 -3.06 5.95 26.48
N PRO A 180 -4.31 6.43 26.45
CA PRO A 180 -5.28 6.26 27.54
C PRO A 180 -5.47 4.79 27.91
N GLY A 181 -5.68 4.51 29.19
CA GLY A 181 -5.79 3.14 29.69
C GLY A 181 -6.91 2.32 29.03
N ILE A 182 -8.02 2.97 28.66
CA ILE A 182 -9.19 2.32 28.01
C ILE A 182 -8.81 1.77 26.62
N ASP A 183 -7.91 2.46 25.91
CA ASP A 183 -7.51 2.09 24.55
C ASP A 183 -6.31 1.14 24.51
N PHE A 184 -5.60 1.00 25.62
CA PHE A 184 -4.35 0.23 25.69
C PHE A 184 -4.54 -1.25 25.39
N THR A 185 -5.70 -1.82 25.76
CA THR A 185 -6.01 -3.22 25.46
C THR A 185 -6.04 -3.46 23.96
N ASN A 186 -6.76 -2.63 23.19
CA ASN A 186 -6.84 -2.78 21.74
C ASN A 186 -5.47 -2.61 21.08
N PHE A 187 -4.67 -1.66 21.58
CA PHE A 187 -3.30 -1.43 21.12
C PHE A 187 -2.42 -2.69 21.21
N LEU A 188 -2.54 -3.47 22.30
CA LEU A 188 -1.75 -4.68 22.52
C LEU A 188 -2.20 -5.90 21.71
N HIS A 189 -3.46 -5.97 21.27
CA HIS A 189 -3.99 -7.16 20.60
C HIS A 189 -3.81 -7.16 19.07
N MET A 190 -3.37 -6.05 18.47
CA MET A 190 -3.13 -5.97 17.03
C MET A 190 -1.96 -6.88 16.61
N ASN A 191 -2.01 -7.46 15.42
CA ASN A 191 -0.79 -8.01 14.81
C ASN A 191 0.10 -6.85 14.30
N LEU A 192 1.34 -7.15 13.89
CA LEU A 192 2.31 -6.12 13.48
C LEU A 192 1.80 -5.24 12.32
N ASN A 193 1.13 -5.83 11.33
CA ASN A 193 0.64 -5.08 10.17
C ASN A 193 -0.49 -4.15 10.57
N ASP A 194 -1.51 -4.67 11.26
CA ASP A 194 -2.65 -3.88 11.72
C ASP A 194 -2.22 -2.76 12.66
N TRP A 195 -1.23 -3.03 13.51
CA TRP A 195 -0.61 -2.04 14.39
C TRP A 195 0.03 -0.90 13.59
N LEU A 196 0.85 -1.21 12.59
CA LEU A 196 1.47 -0.19 11.74
C LEU A 196 0.42 0.60 10.94
N VAL A 197 -0.52 -0.09 10.29
CA VAL A 197 -1.55 0.55 9.46
C VAL A 197 -2.41 1.48 10.29
N THR A 198 -2.91 1.00 11.42
CA THR A 198 -3.81 1.77 12.29
C THR A 198 -3.12 3.04 12.77
N HIS A 199 -1.90 2.96 13.31
CA HIS A 199 -1.24 4.13 13.88
C HIS A 199 -0.55 5.05 12.88
N LEU A 200 -0.21 4.57 11.67
CA LEU A 200 0.35 5.43 10.62
C LEU A 200 -0.71 6.11 9.76
N SER A 201 -1.94 5.59 9.71
CA SER A 201 -3.02 6.15 8.89
C SER A 201 -3.92 7.17 9.60
N SER A 202 -3.93 7.19 10.93
CA SER A 202 -4.76 8.12 11.71
C SER A 202 -4.04 9.44 11.97
N PRO A 203 -4.45 10.57 11.37
CA PRO A 203 -3.78 11.87 11.56
C PRO A 203 -3.82 12.35 13.01
N GLU A 204 -4.89 11.99 13.72
CA GLU A 204 -5.11 12.22 15.14
C GLU A 204 -5.60 10.92 15.78
N MET A 205 -5.10 10.62 16.97
CA MET A 205 -5.52 9.47 17.78
C MET A 205 -5.24 9.78 19.25
N TYR A 206 -6.08 9.25 20.15
CA TYR A 206 -5.94 9.43 21.60
C TYR A 206 -5.86 10.89 22.07
N GLY A 207 -6.52 11.81 21.34
CA GLY A 207 -6.48 13.26 21.62
C GLY A 207 -5.15 13.92 21.27
N VAL A 208 -4.35 13.31 20.41
CA VAL A 208 -3.04 13.81 20.01
C VAL A 208 -2.98 14.01 18.49
N GLU A 209 -2.87 15.27 18.07
CA GLU A 209 -2.61 15.63 16.69
C GLU A 209 -1.23 15.16 16.21
N ASN A 210 -1.12 14.91 14.90
CA ASN A 210 0.08 14.37 14.26
C ASN A 210 0.50 13.05 14.92
N TRP A 211 -0.48 12.22 15.29
CA TRP A 211 -0.26 10.92 15.92
C TRP A 211 0.76 10.04 15.20
N PRO A 212 0.75 9.91 13.84
CA PRO A 212 1.69 9.05 13.14
C PRO A 212 3.14 9.45 13.42
N CYS A 213 3.41 10.76 13.51
CA CYS A 213 4.73 11.31 13.85
C CYS A 213 5.16 10.88 15.26
N LEU A 214 4.29 11.07 16.26
CA LEU A 214 4.56 10.63 17.63
C LEU A 214 4.77 9.12 17.71
N PHE A 215 3.89 8.33 17.11
CA PHE A 215 3.98 6.87 17.05
C PHE A 215 5.34 6.41 16.51
N GLY A 216 5.77 6.95 15.36
CA GLY A 216 7.07 6.61 14.77
C GLY A 216 8.26 6.99 15.65
N ILE A 217 8.18 8.15 16.33
CA ILE A 217 9.22 8.58 17.28
C ILE A 217 9.28 7.65 18.49
N VAL A 218 8.15 7.29 19.09
CA VAL A 218 8.09 6.42 20.27
C VAL A 218 8.65 5.04 19.92
N ALA A 219 8.19 4.42 18.82
CA ALA A 219 8.68 3.12 18.37
C ALA A 219 10.20 3.14 18.11
N TRP A 220 10.71 4.20 17.45
CA TRP A 220 12.15 4.37 17.23
C TRP A 220 12.93 4.53 18.54
N ARG A 221 12.40 5.32 19.49
CA ARG A 221 13.06 5.57 20.78
C ARG A 221 13.09 4.32 21.65
N ILE A 222 12.03 3.51 21.63
CA ILE A 222 12.00 2.20 22.29
C ILE A 222 13.09 1.30 21.70
N TRP A 223 13.15 1.18 20.37
CA TRP A 223 14.18 0.39 19.70
C TRP A 223 15.60 0.84 20.07
N HIS A 224 15.85 2.14 20.02
CA HIS A 224 17.15 2.71 20.37
C HIS A 224 17.51 2.47 21.83
N ALA A 225 16.58 2.71 22.76
CA ALA A 225 16.81 2.48 24.19
C ALA A 225 17.10 1.01 24.48
N ARG A 226 16.34 0.09 23.86
CA ARG A 226 16.60 -1.36 23.94
C ARG A 226 18.02 -1.71 23.48
N ASN A 227 18.45 -1.17 22.34
CA ASN A 227 19.78 -1.45 21.82
C ASN A 227 20.88 -0.89 22.71
N SER A 228 20.70 0.32 23.23
CA SER A 228 21.59 0.90 24.25
C SER A 228 21.71 0.02 25.49
N CYS A 229 20.61 -0.53 25.99
CA CYS A 229 20.64 -1.43 27.15
C CYS A 229 21.47 -2.70 26.89
N ILE A 230 21.35 -3.26 25.68
CA ILE A 230 21.93 -4.56 25.35
C ILE A 230 23.39 -4.45 24.91
N PHE A 231 23.75 -3.39 24.20
CA PHE A 231 25.10 -3.23 23.64
C PHE A 231 25.98 -2.26 24.44
N ASN A 232 25.39 -1.35 25.21
CA ASN A 232 26.13 -0.35 26.00
C ASN A 232 25.88 -0.48 27.50
N HIS A 233 25.11 -1.48 27.95
CA HIS A 233 24.74 -1.69 29.36
C HIS A 233 24.07 -0.48 30.02
N GLU A 234 23.36 0.34 29.22
CA GLU A 234 22.56 1.46 29.74
C GLU A 234 21.31 0.95 30.49
N VAL A 235 20.81 1.75 31.43
CA VAL A 235 19.54 1.46 32.11
C VAL A 235 18.36 1.97 31.27
N PHE A 236 17.30 1.18 31.22
CA PHE A 236 16.04 1.60 30.59
C PHE A 236 15.26 2.55 31.51
N ASP A 237 15.61 3.84 31.48
CA ASP A 237 14.91 4.88 32.25
C ASP A 237 13.72 5.46 31.47
N VAL A 238 12.51 5.06 31.85
CA VAL A 238 11.25 5.53 31.25
C VAL A 238 11.11 7.04 31.28
N THR A 239 11.49 7.68 32.38
CA THR A 239 11.35 9.14 32.57
C THR A 239 12.28 9.89 31.63
N GLN A 240 13.54 9.45 31.52
CA GLN A 240 14.49 10.00 30.58
C GLN A 240 14.01 9.82 29.14
N ARG A 241 13.59 8.61 28.75
CA ARG A 241 13.13 8.32 27.39
C ARG A 241 11.88 9.12 27.02
N ALA A 242 10.95 9.33 27.96
CA ALA A 242 9.78 10.18 27.76
C ALA A 242 10.16 11.63 27.44
N ARG A 243 11.14 12.21 28.16
CA ARG A 243 11.65 13.56 27.87
C ARG A 243 12.29 13.64 26.49
N GLU A 244 13.08 12.64 26.13
CA GLU A 244 13.72 12.54 24.80
C GLU A 244 12.69 12.43 23.66
N ILE A 245 11.60 11.69 23.87
CA ILE A 245 10.49 11.58 22.91
C ILE A 245 9.82 12.95 22.72
N GLN A 246 9.46 13.61 23.81
CA GLN A 246 8.79 14.92 23.77
C GLN A 246 9.68 16.00 23.15
N MET A 247 10.98 15.98 23.43
CA MET A 247 11.95 16.90 22.80
C MET A 247 12.09 16.62 21.31
N HIS A 248 12.21 15.34 20.91
CA HIS A 248 12.32 14.96 19.50
C HIS A 248 11.07 15.36 18.70
N ARG A 249 9.87 15.16 19.28
CA ARG A 249 8.61 15.59 18.69
C ARG A 249 8.59 17.10 18.47
N ARG A 250 8.92 17.88 19.50
CA ARG A 250 8.99 19.35 19.41
C ARG A 250 9.95 19.81 18.30
N ASN A 251 11.13 19.24 18.23
CA ASN A 251 12.12 19.59 17.20
C ASN A 251 11.62 19.28 15.78
N ILE A 252 10.94 18.16 15.58
CA ILE A 252 10.37 17.80 14.27
C ILE A 252 9.25 18.76 13.88
N LEU A 253 8.33 19.07 14.80
CA LEU A 253 7.23 20.00 14.54
C LEU A 253 7.75 21.42 14.26
N ALA A 254 8.76 21.88 15.00
CA ALA A 254 9.41 23.16 14.74
C ALA A 254 10.07 23.21 13.35
N ALA A 255 10.83 22.17 12.98
CA ALA A 255 11.46 22.08 11.67
C ALA A 255 10.42 22.12 10.52
N LYS A 256 9.28 21.45 10.69
CA LYS A 256 8.17 21.53 9.72
C LYS A 256 7.58 22.93 9.61
N ALA A 257 7.34 23.60 10.74
CA ALA A 257 6.83 24.96 10.75
C ALA A 257 7.77 25.93 10.00
N HIS A 258 9.09 25.80 10.21
CA HIS A 258 10.09 26.58 9.47
C HIS A 258 10.08 26.29 7.97
N ALA A 259 10.00 25.02 7.56
CA ALA A 259 9.93 24.63 6.15
C ALA A 259 8.67 25.19 5.47
N ASN A 260 7.52 25.12 6.14
CA ASN A 260 6.26 25.64 5.65
C ASN A 260 6.29 27.17 5.54
N HIS A 261 6.88 27.87 6.51
CA HIS A 261 7.06 29.33 6.45
C HIS A 261 8.00 29.73 5.29
N GLY A 262 9.08 28.98 5.07
CA GLY A 262 9.98 29.21 3.92
C GLY A 262 9.26 29.05 2.58
N LEU A 263 8.45 28.00 2.43
CA LEU A 263 7.62 27.79 1.24
C LEU A 263 6.59 28.90 1.05
N ALA A 264 5.89 29.31 2.11
CA ALA A 264 4.91 30.40 2.07
C ALA A 264 5.55 31.73 1.65
N CYS A 265 6.77 32.01 2.15
CA CYS A 265 7.53 33.20 1.77
C CYS A 265 7.92 33.17 0.29
N LEU A 266 8.38 32.03 -0.23
CA LEU A 266 8.70 31.86 -1.65
C LEU A 266 7.47 32.00 -2.54
N THR A 267 6.33 31.41 -2.17
CA THR A 267 5.08 31.54 -2.92
C THR A 267 4.52 32.97 -2.88
N GLY A 268 4.61 33.65 -1.73
CA GLY A 268 4.21 35.06 -1.60
C GLY A 268 5.09 36.00 -2.45
N TYR A 269 6.39 35.71 -2.54
CA TYR A 269 7.31 36.46 -3.42
C TYR A 269 6.98 36.27 -4.90
N THR A 270 6.55 35.07 -5.30
CA THR A 270 6.14 34.79 -6.70
C THR A 270 4.80 35.44 -7.08
N GLN A 271 3.86 35.58 -6.14
CA GLN A 271 2.60 36.31 -6.39
C GLN A 271 2.81 37.82 -6.42
N SER A 272 3.68 38.38 -5.56
CA SER A 272 3.99 39.81 -5.55
C SER A 272 4.65 40.27 -6.86
N ARG A 273 5.55 39.48 -7.47
CA ARG A 273 6.17 39.83 -8.77
C ARG A 273 5.23 39.81 -9.97
N ARG A 274 4.10 39.08 -9.93
CA ARG A 274 3.11 39.09 -11.02
C ARG A 274 2.16 40.30 -10.96
N ALA A 275 2.07 40.98 -9.82
CA ALA A 275 1.21 42.15 -9.65
C ALA A 275 1.90 43.49 -9.99
N SER A 276 3.16 43.47 -10.43
CA SER A 276 3.98 44.67 -10.67
C SER A 276 4.44 44.82 -12.13
N CYS A 277 3.53 44.62 -13.09
CA CYS A 277 3.73 45.11 -14.46
C CYS A 277 2.60 46.10 -14.77
N PRO A 278 2.85 47.43 -14.70
CA PRO A 278 1.96 48.40 -15.29
C PRO A 278 2.05 48.23 -16.81
N THR A 279 0.93 47.94 -17.47
CA THR A 279 0.82 48.09 -18.92
C THR A 279 0.95 49.56 -19.24
N ASP A 280 2.14 49.96 -19.71
CA ASP A 280 2.42 51.29 -20.23
C ASP A 280 1.72 51.42 -21.60
N THR A 281 0.48 51.91 -21.58
CA THR A 281 -0.19 52.45 -22.77
C THR A 281 0.13 53.93 -22.83
N SER A 282 1.28 54.28 -23.41
CA SER A 282 1.58 55.62 -23.88
C SER A 282 1.88 55.56 -25.38
N GLY A 283 1.14 56.37 -26.14
CA GLY A 283 1.03 56.26 -27.58
C GLY A 283 2.20 56.83 -28.36
N ARG A 284 2.16 56.59 -29.68
CA ARG A 284 2.81 57.44 -30.68
C ARG A 284 2.10 57.30 -32.03
N SER A 285 1.78 58.50 -32.56
CA SER A 285 1.42 58.88 -33.94
C SER A 285 0.15 58.30 -34.54
#